data_AF-A0A1G7XKQ3-F1
#
_entry.id   AF-A0A1G7XKQ3-F1
#
_cell.length_a   1.000
_cell.length_b   1.000
_cell.length_c   1.000
_cell.angle_alpha   90.00
_cell.angle_beta   90.00
_cell.angle_gamma   90.00
#
_symmetry.space_group_name_H-M   'P 1'
#
loop_
_entity.id
_entity.type
_entity.pdbx_description
1 polymer ?
#
loop_
_entity_poly.entity_id
_entity_poly.type
_entity_poly.pdbx_seq_one_letter_code
_entity_poly.pdbx_strand_id
1 'polypeptide(L)'
;FVPKPPGILQRIIVQARWYAIGIFRDEPHPHEPSPAEHFNALQAITYWKVMYLLMPLILITGLIYLYPEFAPDSLFGFDGLLPVAMLHYLAAVAILLFMLSHIYLGTTGKTVGQMFKMMFTGWHEH
;
A
#
# COMPACT_ATOMS: atom_id res chain seq x y z
N PHE A 1 4.56 12.21 -2.52
CA PHE A 1 3.59 11.23 -1.97
C PHE A 1 2.14 11.69 -2.03
N VAL A 2 1.84 12.99 -2.12
CA VAL A 2 0.45 13.46 -2.26
C VAL A 2 -0.05 13.17 -3.68
N PRO A 3 -1.19 12.49 -3.85
CA PRO A 3 -1.78 12.25 -5.16
C PRO A 3 -2.18 13.56 -5.85
N LYS A 4 -1.83 13.73 -7.12
CA LYS A 4 -2.22 14.91 -7.90
C LYS A 4 -3.74 14.85 -8.20
N PRO A 5 -4.55 15.88 -7.85
CA PRO A 5 -6.01 15.84 -7.98
C PRO A 5 -6.56 15.65 -9.40
N PRO A 6 -6.02 16.29 -10.46
CA PRO A 6 -6.61 16.20 -11.80
C PRO A 6 -6.63 14.76 -12.33
N GLY A 7 -7.83 14.27 -12.70
CA GLY A 7 -8.01 12.97 -13.34
C GLY A 7 -7.57 11.76 -12.49
N ILE A 8 -7.44 11.92 -11.17
CA ILE A 8 -6.88 10.89 -10.28
C ILE A 8 -7.60 9.54 -10.40
N LEU A 9 -8.93 9.53 -10.47
CA LEU A 9 -9.72 8.31 -10.56
C LEU A 9 -9.45 7.56 -11.87
N GLN A 10 -9.41 8.28 -12.99
CA GLN A 10 -9.07 7.70 -14.29
C GLN A 10 -7.66 7.11 -14.29
N ARG A 11 -6.68 7.84 -13.73
CA ARG A 11 -5.30 7.38 -13.64
C ARG A 11 -5.15 6.14 -12.75
N ILE A 12 -5.89 6.08 -11.64
CA ILE A 12 -5.95 4.90 -10.78
C ILE A 12 -6.51 3.71 -11.55
N ILE A 13 -7.63 3.88 -12.26
CA ILE A 13 -8.29 2.80 -13.02
C ILE A 13 -7.38 2.29 -14.14
N VAL A 14 -6.74 3.20 -14.88
CA VAL A 14 -5.79 2.85 -15.95
C VAL A 14 -4.64 2.02 -15.39
N GLN A 15 -4.05 2.46 -14.27
CA GLN A 15 -2.95 1.73 -13.66
C GLN A 15 -3.39 0.38 -13.08
N ALA A 16 -4.56 0.31 -12.45
CA ALA A 16 -5.12 -0.93 -11.91
C ALA A 16 -5.37 -1.96 -13.02
N ARG A 17 -5.93 -1.53 -14.17
CA ARG A 17 -6.10 -2.40 -15.34
C ARG A 17 -4.78 -2.91 -15.86
N TRP A 18 -3.78 -2.04 -15.94
CA TRP A 18 -2.46 -2.41 -16.44
C TRP A 18 -1.79 -3.44 -15.53
N TYR A 19 -1.84 -3.26 -14.20
CA TYR A 19 -1.32 -4.26 -13.26
C TYR A 19 -2.09 -5.59 -13.30
N ALA A 20 -3.40 -5.55 -13.53
CA ALA A 20 -4.22 -6.77 -13.56
C ALA A 20 -4.07 -7.57 -14.86
N ILE A 21 -3.89 -6.91 -16.00
CA ILE A 21 -3.96 -7.53 -17.34
C ILE A 21 -2.82 -7.08 -18.25
N GLY A 22 -2.49 -5.79 -18.25
CA GLY A 22 -1.52 -5.19 -19.18
C GLY A 22 -0.12 -5.78 -19.09
N ILE A 23 0.35 -6.11 -17.88
CA ILE A 23 1.63 -6.81 -17.65
C ILE A 23 1.70 -8.10 -18.47
N PHE A 24 0.63 -8.90 -18.49
CA PHE A 24 0.61 -10.19 -19.17
C PHE A 24 0.48 -10.08 -20.69
N ARG A 25 0.12 -8.90 -21.18
CA ARG A 25 -0.05 -8.61 -22.61
C ARG A 25 1.11 -7.84 -23.22
N ASP A 26 2.18 -7.61 -22.45
CA ASP A 26 3.32 -6.78 -22.84
C ASP A 26 2.88 -5.36 -23.28
N GLU A 27 1.82 -4.84 -22.65
CA GLU A 27 1.36 -3.47 -22.91
C GLU A 27 2.36 -2.46 -22.32
N PRO A 28 2.62 -1.32 -22.98
CA PRO A 28 3.51 -0.30 -22.45
C PRO A 28 3.01 0.23 -21.10
N HIS A 29 3.93 0.45 -20.15
CA HIS A 29 3.58 0.94 -18.82
C HIS A 29 2.94 2.34 -18.92
N PRO A 30 1.75 2.59 -18.36
CA PRO A 30 0.97 3.82 -18.58
C PRO A 30 1.53 5.06 -17.88
N HIS A 31 2.63 4.90 -17.13
CA HIS A 31 3.27 5.97 -16.39
C HIS A 31 4.79 5.85 -16.48
N GLU A 32 5.44 6.90 -16.94
CA GLU A 32 6.90 7.04 -16.90
C GLU A 32 7.30 7.86 -15.67
N PRO A 33 8.15 7.32 -14.77
CA PRO A 33 8.64 8.06 -13.62
C PRO A 33 9.44 9.29 -14.06
N SER A 34 9.22 10.41 -13.39
CA SER A 34 9.99 11.65 -13.58
C SER A 34 10.40 12.26 -12.25
N PRO A 35 11.38 13.18 -12.21
CA PRO A 35 11.75 13.87 -10.97
C PRO A 35 10.58 14.66 -10.32
N ALA A 36 9.58 15.06 -11.11
CA ALA A 36 8.38 15.74 -10.61
C ALA A 36 7.26 14.76 -10.20
N GLU A 37 7.33 13.51 -10.63
CA GLU A 37 6.32 12.48 -10.39
C GLU A 37 6.96 11.09 -10.39
N HIS A 38 7.41 10.69 -9.20
CA HIS A 38 8.09 9.41 -8.99
C HIS A 38 7.14 8.21 -9.00
N PHE A 39 5.86 8.42 -8.68
CA PHE A 39 4.87 7.36 -8.51
C PHE A 39 3.66 7.60 -9.41
N ASN A 40 3.11 6.50 -9.95
CA ASN A 40 1.80 6.57 -10.58
C ASN A 40 0.70 6.85 -9.53
N ALA A 41 -0.50 7.21 -10.01
CA ALA A 41 -1.60 7.61 -9.12
C ALA A 41 -1.99 6.51 -8.12
N LEU A 42 -2.02 5.26 -8.55
CA LEU A 42 -2.39 4.11 -7.72
C LEU A 42 -1.32 3.84 -6.65
N GLN A 43 -0.04 3.88 -6.98
CA GLN A 43 1.06 3.76 -6.03
C GLN A 43 1.02 4.90 -5.00
N ALA A 44 0.85 6.16 -5.46
CA ALA A 44 0.81 7.32 -4.58
C ALA A 44 -0.31 7.23 -3.54
N ILE A 45 -1.55 6.91 -3.96
CA ILE A 45 -2.67 6.75 -3.02
C ILE A 45 -2.50 5.53 -2.11
N THR A 46 -1.92 4.44 -2.63
CA THR A 46 -1.69 3.22 -1.85
C THR A 46 -0.67 3.46 -0.75
N TYR A 47 0.48 4.06 -1.07
CA TYR A 47 1.50 4.41 -0.09
C TYR A 47 1.00 5.42 0.93
N TRP A 48 0.19 6.40 0.51
CA TRP A 48 -0.42 7.33 1.44
C TRP A 48 -1.35 6.61 2.45
N LYS A 49 -2.23 5.72 1.98
CA LYS A 49 -3.10 4.92 2.85
C LYS A 49 -2.32 3.99 3.77
N VAL A 50 -1.31 3.30 3.24
CA VAL A 50 -0.49 2.38 4.06
C VAL A 50 0.22 3.17 5.15
N MET A 51 0.92 4.25 4.78
CA MET A 51 1.78 4.99 5.71
C MET A 51 1.02 5.82 6.74
N TYR A 52 -0.09 6.47 6.35
CA TYR A 52 -0.78 7.42 7.23
C TYR A 52 -2.10 6.91 7.80
N LEU A 53 -2.62 5.77 7.31
CA LEU A 53 -3.85 5.16 7.85
C LEU A 53 -3.57 3.78 8.43
N LEU A 54 -3.07 2.82 7.64
CA LEU A 54 -2.94 1.44 8.10
C LEU A 54 -1.82 1.26 9.13
N MET A 55 -0.66 1.87 8.91
CA MET A 55 0.49 1.77 9.84
C MET A 55 0.16 2.34 11.24
N PRO A 56 -0.39 3.55 11.38
CA PRO A 56 -0.82 4.03 12.69
C PRO A 56 -1.89 3.14 13.33
N LEU A 57 -2.87 2.70 12.53
CA LEU A 57 -3.98 1.90 13.02
C LEU A 57 -3.53 0.53 13.54
N ILE A 58 -2.65 -0.18 12.84
CA ILE A 58 -2.12 -1.47 13.31
C ILE A 58 -1.23 -1.30 14.55
N LEU A 59 -0.44 -0.23 14.62
CA LEU A 59 0.42 0.05 15.77
C LEU A 59 -0.39 0.38 17.02
N ILE A 60 -1.39 1.27 16.90
CA ILE A 60 -2.24 1.67 18.03
C ILE A 60 -3.05 0.47 18.54
N THR A 61 -3.71 -0.25 17.65
CA THR A 61 -4.51 -1.42 18.04
C THR A 61 -3.62 -2.54 18.60
N GLY A 62 -2.42 -2.74 18.06
CA GLY A 62 -1.45 -3.71 18.58
C GLY A 62 -0.91 -3.33 19.96
N LEU A 63 -0.74 -2.03 20.23
CA LEU A 63 -0.34 -1.55 21.55
C LEU A 63 -1.44 -1.75 22.60
N ILE A 64 -2.71 -1.49 22.25
CA ILE A 64 -3.86 -1.78 23.11
C ILE A 64 -3.95 -3.28 23.42
N TYR A 65 -3.59 -4.14 22.47
CA TYR A 65 -3.50 -5.58 22.71
C TYR A 65 -2.39 -5.99 23.67
N LEU A 66 -1.24 -5.34 23.57
CA LEU A 66 -0.11 -5.59 24.45
C LEU A 66 -0.40 -5.13 25.89
N TYR A 67 -1.23 -4.09 26.02
CA TYR A 67 -1.61 -3.45 27.27
C TYR A 67 -3.15 -3.30 27.33
N PRO A 68 -3.89 -4.39 27.59
CA PRO A 68 -5.35 -4.41 27.55
C PRO A 68 -5.99 -3.47 28.57
N GLU A 69 -5.27 -2.99 29.58
CA GLU A 69 -5.71 -1.94 30.50
C GLU A 69 -6.05 -0.60 29.81
N PHE A 70 -5.53 -0.36 28.61
CA PHE A 70 -5.90 0.80 27.80
C PHE A 70 -7.11 0.55 26.88
N ALA A 71 -7.63 -0.68 26.84
CA ALA A 71 -8.86 -0.95 26.12
C ALA A 71 -10.05 -0.34 26.86
N PRO A 72 -11.04 0.21 26.15
CA PRO A 72 -12.28 0.66 26.78
C PRO A 72 -13.03 -0.55 27.37
N ASP A 73 -13.76 -0.35 28.47
CA ASP A 73 -14.56 -1.42 29.09
C ASP A 73 -15.63 -1.96 28.11
N SER A 74 -16.23 -1.05 27.33
CA SER A 74 -17.16 -1.43 26.27
C SER A 74 -17.02 -0.51 25.06
N LEU A 75 -17.25 -1.09 23.87
CA LEU A 75 -17.23 -0.37 22.61
C LEU A 75 -18.28 -0.97 21.66
N PHE A 76 -19.16 -0.14 21.12
CA PHE A 76 -20.29 -0.57 20.28
C PHE A 76 -21.20 -1.65 20.91
N GLY A 77 -21.30 -1.69 22.25
CA GLY A 77 -22.10 -2.67 22.98
C GLY A 77 -21.42 -4.04 23.18
N PHE A 78 -20.15 -4.17 22.80
CA PHE A 78 -19.32 -5.34 23.06
C PHE A 78 -18.26 -5.04 24.13
N ASP A 79 -17.61 -6.08 24.64
CA ASP A 79 -16.32 -5.96 25.32
C ASP A 79 -15.36 -5.15 24.44
N GLY A 80 -14.75 -4.09 24.98
CA GLY A 80 -14.03 -3.13 24.14
C GLY A 80 -12.77 -3.70 23.49
N LEU A 81 -12.25 -4.83 23.97
CA LEU A 81 -11.13 -5.51 23.33
C LEU A 81 -11.56 -6.17 22.01
N LEU A 82 -12.81 -6.60 21.87
CA LEU A 82 -13.28 -7.31 20.66
C LEU A 82 -13.31 -6.42 19.40
N PRO A 83 -13.85 -5.19 19.39
CA PRO A 83 -13.76 -4.35 18.20
C PRO A 83 -12.31 -3.93 17.87
N VAL A 84 -11.48 -3.69 18.89
CA VAL A 84 -10.03 -3.43 18.71
C VAL A 84 -9.37 -4.64 18.05
N ALA A 85 -9.75 -5.85 18.48
CA ALA A 85 -9.34 -7.12 17.90
C ALA A 85 -9.60 -7.22 16.42
N MET A 86 -10.86 -7.05 16.06
CA MET A 86 -11.29 -7.13 14.68
C MET A 86 -10.57 -6.08 13.81
N LEU A 87 -10.42 -4.86 14.31
CA LEU A 87 -9.75 -3.79 13.59
C LEU A 87 -8.27 -4.10 13.35
N HIS A 88 -7.56 -4.63 14.36
CA HIS A 88 -6.16 -5.06 14.22
C HIS A 88 -6.02 -6.16 13.16
N TYR A 89 -6.86 -7.19 13.20
CA TYR A 89 -6.81 -8.28 12.23
C TYR A 89 -7.09 -7.82 10.79
N LEU A 90 -8.09 -6.97 10.59
CA LEU A 90 -8.39 -6.42 9.26
C LEU A 90 -7.23 -5.58 8.73
N ALA A 91 -6.59 -4.77 9.58
CA ALA A 91 -5.41 -3.99 9.22
C ALA A 91 -4.22 -4.87 8.87
N ALA A 92 -3.97 -5.92 9.66
CA ALA A 92 -2.91 -6.89 9.43
C ALA A 92 -3.09 -7.61 8.09
N VAL A 93 -4.31 -8.06 7.77
CA VAL A 93 -4.63 -8.67 6.46
C VAL A 93 -4.40 -7.67 5.32
N ALA A 94 -4.85 -6.42 5.46
CA ALA A 94 -4.64 -5.40 4.43
C ALA A 94 -3.14 -5.11 4.18
N ILE A 95 -2.34 -5.01 5.25
CA ILE A 95 -0.89 -4.82 5.16
C ILE A 95 -0.22 -6.04 4.54
N LEU A 96 -0.63 -7.25 4.90
CA LEU A 96 -0.10 -8.48 4.30
C LEU A 96 -0.36 -8.54 2.79
N LEU A 97 -1.60 -8.26 2.36
CA LEU A 97 -1.96 -8.19 0.94
C LEU A 97 -1.17 -7.11 0.19
N PHE A 98 -0.97 -5.95 0.82
CA PHE A 98 -0.10 -4.91 0.29
C PHE A 98 1.34 -5.41 0.13
N MET A 99 1.91 -6.07 1.14
CA MET A 99 3.29 -6.59 1.09
C MET A 99 3.46 -7.62 -0.03
N LEU A 100 2.52 -8.57 -0.16
CA LEU A 100 2.55 -9.57 -1.24
C LEU A 100 2.52 -8.89 -2.61
N SER A 101 1.60 -7.94 -2.80
CA SER A 101 1.48 -7.19 -4.06
C SER A 101 2.71 -6.32 -4.34
N HIS A 102 3.25 -5.68 -3.31
CA HIS A 102 4.42 -4.80 -3.40
C HIS A 102 5.68 -5.57 -3.80
N ILE A 103 5.93 -6.71 -3.15
CA ILE A 103 7.05 -7.59 -3.50
C ILE A 103 6.88 -8.12 -4.92
N TYR A 104 5.68 -8.60 -5.28
CA TYR A 104 5.40 -9.07 -6.64
C TYR A 104 5.68 -7.99 -7.69
N LEU A 105 5.12 -6.79 -7.54
CA LEU A 105 5.38 -5.68 -8.48
C LEU A 105 6.84 -5.23 -8.48
N GLY A 106 7.58 -5.40 -7.38
CA GLY A 106 9.02 -5.21 -7.35
C GLY A 106 9.78 -6.20 -8.24
N THR A 107 9.21 -7.38 -8.51
CA THR A 107 9.83 -8.38 -9.40
C THR A 107 9.54 -8.17 -10.89
N THR A 108 8.62 -7.27 -11.27
CA THR A 108 8.20 -7.06 -12.66
C THR A 108 9.07 -6.06 -13.44
N GLY A 109 10.31 -5.83 -13.01
CA GLY A 109 11.31 -5.11 -13.81
C GLY A 109 11.85 -5.95 -14.97
N LYS A 110 12.80 -5.42 -15.77
CA LYS A 110 13.42 -6.23 -16.85
C LYS A 110 14.14 -7.45 -16.28
N THR A 111 14.67 -7.33 -15.06
CA THR A 111 15.14 -8.44 -14.25
C THR A 111 14.47 -8.40 -12.88
N VAL A 112 14.31 -9.58 -12.26
CA VAL A 112 13.63 -9.76 -10.96
C VAL A 112 14.18 -8.84 -9.85
N GLY A 113 15.48 -8.53 -9.88
CA GLY A 113 16.15 -7.71 -8.87
C GLY A 113 16.28 -6.23 -9.21
N GLN A 114 15.94 -5.79 -10.43
CA GLN A 114 16.25 -4.43 -10.90
C GLN A 114 15.54 -3.34 -10.08
N MET A 115 14.24 -3.51 -9.82
CA MET A 115 13.49 -2.51 -9.05
C MET A 115 13.95 -2.47 -7.60
N PHE A 116 14.29 -3.62 -7.00
CA PHE A 116 14.86 -3.66 -5.65
C PHE A 116 16.24 -3.00 -5.61
N LYS A 117 17.10 -3.26 -6.59
CA LYS A 117 18.40 -2.59 -6.70
C LYS A 117 18.22 -1.08 -6.78
N MET A 118 17.27 -0.59 -7.59
CA MET A 118 16.92 0.83 -7.68
C MET A 118 16.50 1.41 -6.31
N MET A 119 15.72 0.67 -5.50
CA MET A 119 15.33 1.13 -4.17
C MET A 119 16.54 1.35 -3.24
N PHE A 120 17.58 0.52 -3.35
CA PHE A 120 18.81 0.65 -2.55
C PHE A 120 19.79 1.67 -3.12
N THR A 121 19.96 1.72 -4.44
CA THR A 121 20.97 2.56 -5.10
C THR A 121 20.46 3.95 -5.45
N GLY A 122 19.14 4.12 -5.58
CA GLY A 122 18.51 5.32 -6.10
C GLY A 122 18.62 5.51 -7.61
N TRP A 123 19.28 4.59 -8.32
CA TRP A 123 19.57 4.71 -9.76
C TRP A 123 18.63 3.83 -10.60
N HIS A 124 17.94 4.45 -11.56
CA HIS A 124 17.09 3.74 -12.50
C HIS A 124 17.94 3.23 -13.68
N GLU A 125 18.30 1.95 -13.64
CA GLU A 125 18.91 1.27 -14.78
C GLU A 125 17.83 1.07 -15.84
N HIS A 126 18.07 1.50 -17.08
CA HIS A 126 17.08 1.44 -18.15
C HIS A 126 16.92 0.04 -18.70
#